data_AF-A0A3B8K0Z4-F1
#
_entry.id   AF-A0A3B8K0Z4-F1
#
_cell.length_a   1.000
_cell.length_b   1.000
_cell.length_c   1.000
_cell.angle_alpha   90.00
_cell.angle_beta   90.00
_cell.angle_gamma   90.00
#
_symmetry.space_group_name_H-M   'P 1'
#
loop_
_entity.id
_entity.type
_entity.pdbx_description
1 polymer ?
#
loop_
_entity_poly.entity_id
_entity_poly.type
_entity_poly.pdbx_seq_one_letter_code
_entity_poly.pdbx_strand_id
1 'polypeptide(L)'
;RVPVLVENDASAAAYGEYLFGAGRGKRNMVNITLGTGIGGGIITEGRIYRGSGGFAGEIGHLIVLPQGPLCGCGRRGCLETLSSGTAIAREGRLLLETGGGAVLREIAGGSEELTASHVFQAAREGDEEAAAIINKAAYFLGLAL
;
A
#
# COMPACT_ATOMS: atom_id res chain seq x y z
N ARG A 1 20.76 -14.36 -28.97
CA ARG A 1 20.52 -13.24 -28.02
C ARG A 1 19.11 -12.73 -28.29
N VAL A 2 18.30 -12.53 -27.25
CA VAL A 2 16.95 -11.96 -27.38
C VAL A 2 16.92 -10.56 -26.74
N PRO A 3 16.09 -9.63 -27.23
CA PRO A 3 15.88 -8.35 -26.57
C PRO A 3 15.26 -8.55 -25.18
N VAL A 4 15.73 -7.78 -24.18
CA VAL A 4 15.22 -7.78 -22.81
C VAL A 4 14.85 -6.35 -22.42
N LEU A 5 13.69 -6.18 -21.80
CA LEU A 5 13.21 -4.92 -21.23
C LEU A 5 13.00 -5.13 -19.73
N VAL A 6 13.41 -4.15 -18.92
CA VAL A 6 13.19 -4.14 -17.47
C VAL A 6 12.29 -2.96 -17.15
N GLU A 7 11.31 -3.18 -16.29
CA GLU A 7 10.36 -2.16 -15.85
C GLU A 7 10.14 -2.26 -14.34
N ASN A 8 9.79 -1.14 -13.71
CA ASN A 8 9.28 -1.12 -12.34
C ASN A 8 8.01 -1.98 -12.24
N ASP A 9 7.87 -2.74 -11.15
CA ASP A 9 6.78 -3.69 -10.93
C ASP A 9 5.39 -3.02 -10.91
N ALA A 10 5.24 -1.88 -10.23
CA ALA A 10 4.00 -1.12 -10.19
C ALA A 10 3.66 -0.47 -11.55
N SER A 11 4.67 -0.02 -12.30
CA SER A 11 4.51 0.46 -13.68
C SER A 11 4.10 -0.67 -14.64
N ALA A 12 4.68 -1.86 -14.48
CA ALA A 12 4.28 -3.05 -15.23
C ALA A 12 2.86 -3.48 -14.89
N ALA A 13 2.47 -3.45 -13.60
CA ALA A 13 1.10 -3.68 -13.16
C ALA A 13 0.12 -2.66 -13.76
N ALA A 14 0.48 -1.38 -13.76
CA ALA A 14 -0.31 -0.32 -14.39
C ALA A 14 -0.52 -0.57 -15.89
N TYR A 15 0.52 -1.03 -16.58
CA TYR A 15 0.43 -1.36 -17.99
C TYR A 15 -0.43 -2.60 -18.27
N GLY A 16 -0.37 -3.61 -17.39
CA GLY A 16 -1.28 -4.76 -17.40
C GLY A 16 -2.74 -4.34 -17.26
N GLU A 17 -3.05 -3.49 -16.29
CA GLU A 17 -4.39 -2.93 -16.09
C GLU A 17 -4.85 -2.06 -17.27
N TYR A 18 -3.95 -1.30 -17.88
CA TYR A 18 -4.22 -0.50 -19.07
C TYR A 18 -4.58 -1.37 -20.29
N LEU A 19 -3.84 -2.46 -20.52
CA LEU A 19 -4.07 -3.33 -21.68
C LEU A 19 -5.26 -4.27 -21.49
N PHE A 20 -5.40 -4.83 -20.29
CA PHE A 20 -6.25 -6.00 -20.05
C PHE A 20 -7.27 -5.83 -18.92
N GLY A 21 -7.06 -4.88 -18.02
CA GLY A 21 -7.86 -4.70 -16.80
C GLY A 21 -8.72 -3.44 -16.78
N ALA A 22 -8.80 -2.81 -15.61
CA ALA A 22 -9.68 -1.68 -15.32
C ALA A 22 -9.33 -0.41 -16.12
N GLY A 23 -8.11 -0.33 -16.67
CA GLY A 23 -7.61 0.79 -17.45
C GLY A 23 -7.96 0.78 -18.93
N ARG A 24 -8.60 -0.28 -19.43
CA ARG A 24 -8.87 -0.46 -20.87
C ARG A 24 -9.66 0.71 -21.47
N GLY A 25 -9.15 1.22 -22.59
CA GLY A 25 -9.76 2.33 -23.32
C GLY A 25 -9.54 3.71 -22.68
N LYS A 26 -8.80 3.81 -21.58
CA LYS A 26 -8.44 5.09 -20.95
C LYS A 26 -7.10 5.56 -21.47
N ARG A 27 -6.98 6.84 -21.88
CA ARG A 27 -5.68 7.39 -22.31
C ARG A 27 -4.80 7.83 -21.15
N ASN A 28 -5.40 8.16 -20.02
CA ASN A 28 -4.73 8.68 -18.83
C ASN A 28 -5.25 7.89 -17.62
N MET A 29 -4.34 7.31 -16.83
CA MET A 29 -4.69 6.60 -15.59
C MET A 29 -3.51 6.58 -14.62
N VAL A 30 -3.82 6.52 -13.34
CA VAL A 30 -2.88 6.21 -12.26
C VAL A 30 -3.31 4.88 -11.66
N ASN A 31 -2.39 3.93 -11.59
CA ASN A 31 -2.57 2.67 -10.91
C ASN A 31 -1.76 2.67 -9.62
N ILE A 32 -2.32 2.09 -8.56
CA ILE A 32 -1.69 2.05 -7.24
C ILE A 32 -1.74 0.62 -6.74
N THR A 33 -0.57 0.11 -6.37
CA THR A 33 -0.44 -1.23 -5.81
C THR A 33 -0.29 -1.11 -4.30
N LEU A 34 -1.17 -1.79 -3.56
CA LEU A 34 -1.07 -1.91 -2.10
C LEU A 34 -0.74 -3.37 -1.77
N GLY A 35 0.40 -3.58 -1.12
CA GLY A 35 0.86 -4.91 -0.74
C GLY A 35 1.87 -4.82 0.40
N THR A 36 3.03 -5.48 0.25
CA THR A 36 4.15 -5.31 1.19
C THR A 36 4.54 -3.84 1.33
N GLY A 37 4.60 -3.13 0.20
CA GLY A 37 4.81 -1.69 0.09
C GLY A 37 3.65 -0.99 -0.61
N ILE A 38 3.89 0.25 -1.04
CA ILE A 38 2.98 1.00 -1.93
C ILE A 38 3.73 1.45 -3.17
N GLY A 39 3.29 0.97 -4.32
CA GLY A 39 3.81 1.37 -5.62
C GLY A 39 2.78 2.14 -6.44
N GLY A 40 3.24 2.83 -7.48
CA GLY A 40 2.37 3.52 -8.43
C GLY A 40 2.90 3.45 -9.85
N GLY A 41 1.99 3.49 -10.81
CA GLY A 41 2.31 3.58 -12.23
C GLY A 41 1.39 4.58 -12.92
N ILE A 42 1.96 5.38 -13.82
CA ILE A 42 1.25 6.45 -14.50
C ILE A 42 1.21 6.14 -16.00
N ILE A 43 0.02 6.12 -16.58
CA ILE A 43 -0.18 6.14 -18.03
C ILE A 43 -0.67 7.52 -18.41
N THR A 44 0.00 8.15 -19.37
CA THR A 44 -0.44 9.42 -19.98
C THR A 44 -0.36 9.34 -21.49
N GLU A 45 -1.39 9.84 -22.16
CA GLU A 45 -1.53 9.78 -23.62
C GLU A 45 -1.25 8.36 -24.18
N GLY A 46 -1.74 7.34 -23.47
CA GLY A 46 -1.62 5.93 -23.84
C GLY A 46 -0.23 5.31 -23.65
N ARG A 47 0.68 5.97 -22.91
CA ARG A 47 2.06 5.50 -22.68
C ARG A 47 2.43 5.54 -21.20
N ILE A 48 3.29 4.62 -20.78
CA ILE A 48 3.90 4.66 -19.43
C ILE A 48 4.71 5.95 -19.30
N TYR A 49 4.41 6.72 -18.26
CA TYR A 49 5.15 7.90 -17.87
C TYR A 49 6.15 7.55 -16.77
N ARG A 50 7.45 7.63 -17.11
CA ARG A 50 8.56 7.29 -16.21
C ARG A 50 9.20 8.51 -15.54
N GLY A 51 8.85 9.72 -15.99
CA GLY A 51 9.54 10.94 -15.61
C GLY A 51 10.99 11.00 -16.12
N SER A 52 11.71 12.07 -15.76
CA SER A 52 13.08 12.31 -16.22
C SER A 52 14.12 11.35 -15.63
N GLY A 53 13.88 10.86 -14.41
CA GLY A 53 14.80 9.96 -13.69
C GLY A 53 14.36 8.50 -13.65
N GLY A 54 13.21 8.14 -14.23
CA GLY A 54 12.67 6.77 -14.14
C GLY A 54 11.88 6.46 -12.86
N PHE A 55 11.70 7.43 -11.98
CA PHE A 55 11.05 7.27 -10.66
C PHE A 55 9.65 7.92 -10.57
N ALA A 56 9.02 8.24 -11.71
CA ALA A 56 7.65 8.75 -11.65
C ALA A 56 6.70 7.64 -11.17
N GLY A 57 5.80 7.98 -10.26
CA GLY A 57 4.86 7.02 -9.68
C GLY A 57 5.30 6.42 -8.34
N GLU A 58 6.47 6.80 -7.78
CA GLU A 58 6.95 6.41 -6.44
C GLU A 58 6.14 7.06 -5.29
N ILE A 59 4.80 6.94 -5.35
CA ILE A 59 3.86 7.59 -4.44
C ILE A 59 3.92 7.04 -3.01
N GLY A 60 4.40 5.81 -2.84
CA GLY A 60 4.62 5.21 -1.52
C GLY A 60 5.60 6.02 -0.66
N HIS A 61 6.46 6.82 -1.29
CA HIS A 61 7.46 7.64 -0.60
C HIS A 61 7.05 9.12 -0.43
N LEU A 62 5.82 9.49 -0.79
CA LEU A 62 5.26 10.81 -0.45
C LEU A 62 5.17 10.97 1.06
N ILE A 63 5.65 12.09 1.60
CA ILE A 63 5.57 12.40 3.02
C ILE A 63 4.16 12.93 3.31
N VAL A 64 3.35 12.11 3.98
CA VAL A 64 1.97 12.44 4.38
C VAL A 64 1.84 12.69 5.88
N LEU A 65 2.86 12.32 6.66
CA LEU A 65 2.95 12.60 8.09
C LEU A 65 4.37 13.05 8.45
N PRO A 66 4.67 14.36 8.43
CA PRO A 66 5.99 14.86 8.84
C PRO A 66 6.39 14.30 10.20
N GLN A 67 7.66 13.90 10.33
CA GLN A 67 8.21 13.25 11.54
C GLN A 67 7.59 11.89 11.90
N GLY A 68 6.84 11.27 10.97
CA GLY A 68 6.26 9.95 11.14
C GLY A 68 7.27 8.79 11.21
N PRO A 69 6.80 7.54 11.02
CA PRO A 69 7.64 6.35 11.06
C PRO A 69 8.79 6.41 10.04
N LEU A 70 9.91 5.75 10.36
CA LEU A 70 11.04 5.60 9.45
C LEU A 70 10.67 4.68 8.29
N CYS A 71 10.92 5.13 7.07
CA CYS A 71 10.74 4.36 5.84
C CYS A 71 12.06 3.72 5.41
N GLY A 72 11.99 2.59 4.69
CA GLY A 72 13.15 1.93 4.11
C GLY A 72 13.94 2.81 3.12
N CYS A 73 13.31 3.84 2.54
CA CYS A 73 13.99 4.82 1.69
C CYS A 73 14.87 5.83 2.46
N GLY A 74 14.90 5.76 3.79
CA GLY A 74 15.70 6.62 4.67
C GLY A 74 15.00 7.90 5.15
N ARG A 75 13.77 8.17 4.68
CA ARG A 75 12.95 9.32 5.11
C ARG A 75 11.95 8.92 6.19
N ARG A 76 11.22 9.90 6.74
CA ARG A 76 10.16 9.70 7.73
C ARG A 76 8.80 10.14 7.20
N GLY A 77 7.76 9.40 7.54
CA GLY A 77 6.38 9.79 7.25
C GLY A 77 5.89 9.45 5.84
N CYS A 78 6.58 8.54 5.16
CA CYS A 78 6.17 8.08 3.83
C CYS A 78 4.82 7.36 3.91
N LEU A 79 3.97 7.54 2.91
CA LEU A 79 2.65 6.90 2.79
C LEU A 79 2.71 5.38 3.02
N GLU A 80 3.73 4.73 2.46
CA GLU A 80 3.97 3.29 2.64
C GLU A 80 4.05 2.88 4.11
N THR A 81 4.64 3.72 4.97
CA THR A 81 4.80 3.38 6.40
C THR A 81 3.50 3.47 7.21
N LEU A 82 2.44 3.99 6.61
CA LEU A 82 1.14 4.23 7.24
C LEU A 82 0.01 3.42 6.59
N SER A 83 0.09 3.15 5.29
CA SER A 83 -1.04 2.60 4.52
C SER A 83 -0.72 1.29 3.79
N SER A 84 0.51 0.77 3.85
CA SER A 84 0.82 -0.53 3.24
C SER A 84 0.25 -1.69 4.07
N GLY A 85 0.21 -2.89 3.49
CA GLY A 85 -0.15 -4.10 4.22
C GLY A 85 0.81 -4.41 5.37
N THR A 86 2.10 -4.12 5.22
CA THR A 86 3.08 -4.26 6.32
C THR A 86 2.85 -3.24 7.43
N ALA A 87 2.47 -2.01 7.08
CA ALA A 87 2.11 -0.98 8.07
C ALA A 87 0.87 -1.39 8.86
N ILE A 88 -0.20 -1.84 8.19
CA ILE A 88 -1.43 -2.29 8.85
C ILE A 88 -1.15 -3.50 9.77
N ALA A 89 -0.37 -4.48 9.29
CA ALA A 89 0.04 -5.63 10.09
C ALA A 89 0.86 -5.21 11.33
N ARG A 90 1.77 -4.24 11.19
CA ARG A 90 2.56 -3.71 12.30
C ARG A 90 1.68 -3.06 13.37
N GLU A 91 0.73 -2.21 12.96
CA GLU A 91 -0.19 -1.57 13.91
C GLU A 91 -1.08 -2.61 14.61
N GLY A 92 -1.54 -3.64 13.88
CA GLY A 92 -2.29 -4.75 14.48
C GLY A 92 -1.47 -5.52 15.52
N ARG A 93 -0.17 -5.70 15.29
CA ARG A 93 0.70 -6.36 16.27
C ARG A 93 0.86 -5.52 17.52
N LEU A 94 1.08 -4.21 17.37
CA LEU A 94 1.18 -3.28 18.49
C LEU A 94 -0.13 -3.23 19.31
N LEU A 95 -1.28 -3.30 18.64
CA LEU A 95 -2.58 -3.41 19.29
C LEU A 95 -2.66 -4.66 20.19
N LEU A 96 -2.23 -5.82 19.69
CA LEU A 96 -2.22 -7.05 20.47
C LEU A 96 -1.25 -6.99 21.66
N GLU A 97 -0.05 -6.42 21.46
CA GLU A 97 0.98 -6.24 22.51
C GLU A 97 0.51 -5.32 23.64
N THR A 98 -0.31 -4.31 23.32
CA THR A 98 -0.87 -3.37 24.30
C THR A 98 -2.16 -3.86 24.96
N GLY A 99 -2.60 -5.07 24.63
CA GLY A 99 -3.74 -5.73 25.26
C GLY A 99 -5.07 -5.60 24.51
N GLY A 100 -5.15 -4.77 23.47
CA GLY A 100 -6.36 -4.57 22.66
C GLY A 100 -6.58 -5.65 21.59
N GLY A 101 -7.59 -5.44 20.74
CA GLY A 101 -7.92 -6.27 19.58
C GLY A 101 -8.35 -7.68 19.97
N ALA A 102 -9.40 -7.82 20.77
CA ALA A 102 -9.85 -9.12 21.28
C ALA A 102 -10.20 -10.10 20.14
N VAL A 103 -10.96 -9.64 19.15
CA VAL A 103 -11.34 -10.46 17.98
C VAL A 103 -10.13 -10.68 17.08
N LEU A 104 -9.29 -9.66 16.89
CA LEU A 104 -8.00 -9.84 16.18
C LEU A 104 -7.12 -10.91 16.83
N ARG A 105 -7.11 -11.01 18.17
CA ARG A 105 -6.35 -12.03 18.90
C ARG A 105 -6.88 -13.43 18.63
N GLU A 106 -8.20 -13.60 18.61
CA GLU A 106 -8.85 -14.86 18.28
C GLU A 106 -8.54 -15.29 16.84
N ILE A 107 -8.67 -14.36 15.88
CA ILE A 107 -8.35 -14.60 14.45
C ILE A 107 -6.87 -14.92 14.25
N ALA A 108 -5.99 -14.19 14.94
CA ALA A 108 -4.55 -14.43 14.84
C ALA A 108 -4.17 -15.81 15.36
N GLY A 109 -4.92 -16.37 16.32
CA GLY A 109 -4.74 -17.75 16.80
C GLY A 109 -3.34 -18.06 17.35
N GLY A 110 -2.59 -17.04 17.78
CA GLY A 110 -1.19 -17.18 18.16
C GLY A 110 -0.20 -17.36 17.00
N SER A 111 -0.63 -17.11 15.75
CA SER A 111 0.24 -17.07 14.57
C SER A 111 1.40 -16.10 14.78
N GLU A 112 2.62 -16.55 14.49
CA GLU A 112 3.82 -15.70 14.50
C GLU A 112 3.75 -14.60 13.42
N GLU A 113 2.97 -14.81 12.36
CA GLU A 113 2.81 -13.87 11.25
C GLU A 113 1.41 -13.26 11.20
N LEU A 114 1.22 -12.17 11.93
CA LEU A 114 0.07 -11.27 11.73
C LEU A 114 0.21 -10.55 10.38
N THR A 115 -0.87 -10.51 9.60
CA THR A 115 -0.94 -9.85 8.29
C THR A 115 -2.05 -8.81 8.26
N ALA A 116 -2.06 -7.92 7.26
CA ALA A 116 -3.16 -6.99 7.07
C ALA A 116 -4.51 -7.71 6.92
N SER A 117 -4.53 -8.89 6.28
CA SER A 117 -5.75 -9.68 6.08
C SER A 117 -6.42 -10.06 7.40
N HIS A 118 -5.64 -10.39 8.44
CA HIS A 118 -6.18 -10.66 9.77
C HIS A 118 -6.83 -9.39 10.38
N VAL A 119 -6.20 -8.23 10.23
CA VAL A 119 -6.75 -6.94 10.71
C VAL A 119 -8.05 -6.59 9.98
N PHE A 120 -8.08 -6.75 8.65
CA PHE A 120 -9.29 -6.57 7.85
C PHE A 120 -10.38 -7.56 8.21
N GLN A 121 -10.03 -8.81 8.54
CA GLN A 121 -11.01 -9.80 9.00
C GLN A 121 -11.59 -9.40 10.35
N ALA A 122 -10.75 -9.04 11.33
CA ALA A 122 -11.22 -8.61 12.65
C ALA A 122 -12.17 -7.42 12.55
N ALA A 123 -11.84 -6.42 11.74
CA ALA A 123 -12.71 -5.27 11.51
C ALA A 123 -14.06 -5.66 10.90
N ARG A 124 -14.09 -6.63 9.96
CA ARG A 124 -15.35 -7.16 9.40
C ARG A 124 -16.18 -7.93 10.43
N GLU A 125 -15.52 -8.55 11.40
CA GLU A 125 -16.14 -9.28 12.51
C GLU A 125 -16.53 -8.38 13.70
N GLY A 126 -16.36 -7.06 13.55
CA GLY A 126 -16.81 -6.06 14.53
C GLY A 126 -15.74 -5.55 15.50
N ASP A 127 -14.47 -5.86 15.28
CA ASP A 127 -13.36 -5.30 16.06
C ASP A 127 -13.16 -3.80 15.75
N GLU A 128 -13.65 -2.93 16.63
CA GLU A 128 -13.58 -1.48 16.45
C GLU A 128 -12.13 -0.95 16.45
N GLU A 129 -11.22 -1.59 17.18
CA GLU A 129 -9.82 -1.19 17.25
C GLU A 129 -9.08 -1.57 15.96
N ALA A 130 -9.36 -2.75 15.39
CA ALA A 130 -8.88 -3.13 14.07
C ALA A 130 -9.45 -2.22 12.98
N ALA A 131 -10.73 -1.85 13.08
CA ALA A 131 -11.35 -0.89 12.17
C ALA A 131 -10.67 0.49 12.25
N ALA A 132 -10.29 0.95 13.44
CA ALA A 132 -9.56 2.21 13.62
C ALA A 132 -8.19 2.20 12.92
N ILE A 133 -7.46 1.08 12.95
CA ILE A 133 -6.20 0.92 12.20
C ILE A 133 -6.44 1.10 10.70
N ILE A 134 -7.45 0.42 10.16
CA ILE A 134 -7.81 0.50 8.73
C ILE A 134 -8.23 1.92 8.36
N ASN A 135 -9.04 2.57 9.20
CA ASN A 135 -9.49 3.95 8.97
C ASN A 135 -8.32 4.94 8.95
N LYS A 136 -7.33 4.77 9.83
CA LYS A 136 -6.11 5.58 9.81
C LYS A 136 -5.31 5.36 8.52
N ALA A 137 -5.13 4.10 8.10
CA ALA A 137 -4.46 3.78 6.84
C ALA A 137 -5.20 4.36 5.62
N ALA A 138 -6.54 4.25 5.60
CA ALA A 138 -7.40 4.78 4.55
C ALA A 138 -7.37 6.32 4.52
N TYR A 139 -7.32 6.98 5.68
CA TYR A 139 -7.20 8.44 5.77
C TYR A 139 -5.93 8.94 5.07
N PHE A 140 -4.76 8.35 5.39
CA PHE A 140 -3.50 8.77 4.77
C PHE A 140 -3.42 8.39 3.29
N LEU A 141 -4.02 7.26 2.89
CA LEU A 141 -4.17 6.91 1.49
C LEU A 141 -5.01 7.97 0.77
N GLY A 142 -6.18 8.32 1.30
CA GLY A 142 -7.05 9.35 0.73
C GLY A 142 -6.43 10.75 0.71
N LEU A 143 -5.55 11.08 1.67
CA LEU A 143 -4.81 12.35 1.65
C LEU A 143 -3.79 12.44 0.49
N ALA A 144 -3.27 11.30 0.04
CA ALA A 144 -2.29 11.24 -1.03
C ALA A 144 -2.90 11.18 -2.44
N LEU A 145 -4.20 10.86 -2.55
CA LEU A 145 -4.96 10.70 -3.81
C LEU A 145 -5.73 11.96 -4.18
#